data_AF-A0A8S9VUU7-F1
#
_entry.id   AF-A0A8S9VUU7-F1
#
_cell.length_a   1.000
_cell.length_b   1.000
_cell.length_c   1.000
_cell.angle_alpha   90.00
_cell.angle_beta   90.00
_cell.angle_gamma   90.00
#
_symmetry.space_group_name_H-M   'P 1'
#
loop_
_entity.id
_entity.type
_entity.pdbx_description
1 polymer ?
#
loop_
_entity_poly.entity_id
_entity_poly.type
_entity_poly.pdbx_seq_one_letter_code
_entity_poly.pdbx_strand_id
1 'polypeptide(L)'
;MSLKKVTNLSGEPITFTVSRIEDLMYRVTFNPSTYTGKLVTNISLIDSEHINDVLPIFRDVMVSGLTVSPLVKLLSPGESIGDLTIPPSMHGIATVCSITVDGVLLKHGVPIKPRFGGLVEIRDEVPLRFTDLVMYDSTTLDPLEILMSQSLTSVSDMLTSGSGKILANLREITMNARETVEEVLDELVSAGFGGILEVGEPNSDILGVSLERDHFGVVVVGGTNAEAVVQEQGFKMDTHAMSTLIDVNEMVPIDQLV
;
A
#
# COMPACT_ATOMS: atom_id res chain seq x y z
N MET A 1 18.85 26.58 14.53
CA MET A 1 17.44 26.93 14.84
C MET A 1 16.67 25.61 14.82
N SER A 2 16.22 25.10 15.97
CA SER A 2 15.45 23.84 15.98
C SER A 2 14.01 24.17 15.61
N LEU A 3 13.48 23.54 14.56
CA LEU A 3 12.06 23.65 14.22
C LEU A 3 11.25 23.07 15.38
N LYS A 4 10.30 23.84 15.91
CA LYS A 4 9.37 23.32 16.92
C LYS A 4 8.50 22.23 16.25
N LYS A 5 8.59 20.99 16.74
CA LYS A 5 7.72 19.90 16.29
C LYS A 5 6.30 20.15 16.82
N VAL A 6 5.32 20.15 15.94
CA VAL A 6 3.90 20.07 16.33
C VAL A 6 3.62 18.60 16.61
N THR A 7 2.97 18.28 17.73
CA THR A 7 2.67 16.89 18.10
C THR A 7 1.16 16.68 18.28
N ASN A 8 0.69 15.45 18.03
CA ASN A 8 -0.66 15.03 18.38
C ASN A 8 -0.80 14.78 19.90
N LEU A 9 -1.99 14.36 20.35
CA LEU A 9 -2.27 14.07 21.77
C LEU A 9 -1.42 12.91 22.33
N SER A 10 -0.97 12.00 21.46
CA SER A 10 -0.09 10.89 21.79
C SER A 10 1.40 11.30 21.86
N GLY A 11 1.72 12.57 21.59
CA GLY A 11 3.08 13.09 21.60
C GLY A 11 3.85 12.84 20.30
N GLU A 12 3.22 12.29 19.27
CA GLU A 12 3.86 12.01 17.99
C GLU A 12 3.89 13.25 17.10
N PRO A 13 4.98 13.51 16.38
CA PRO A 13 5.08 14.65 15.48
C PRO A 13 4.04 14.59 14.35
N ILE A 14 3.24 15.65 14.21
CA ILE A 14 2.36 15.85 13.06
C ILE A 14 3.24 16.20 11.87
N THR A 15 3.22 15.32 10.87
CA THR A 15 4.03 15.44 9.65
C THR A 15 3.12 15.22 8.45
N PHE A 16 3.35 15.96 7.35
CA PHE A 16 2.64 15.71 6.10
C PHE A 16 2.94 14.31 5.59
N THR A 17 1.94 13.65 5.02
CA THR A 17 2.05 12.28 4.55
C THR A 17 3.13 12.15 3.49
N VAL A 18 3.27 13.12 2.57
CA VAL A 18 4.36 13.14 1.58
C VAL A 18 5.75 13.03 2.22
N SER A 19 6.03 13.77 3.29
CA SER A 19 7.33 13.72 3.97
C SER A 19 7.57 12.38 4.67
N ARG A 20 6.51 11.73 5.17
CA ARG A 20 6.60 10.37 5.73
C ARG A 20 6.86 9.33 4.63
N ILE A 21 6.23 9.50 3.46
CA ILE A 21 6.49 8.65 2.28
C ILE A 21 7.95 8.80 1.85
N GLU A 22 8.47 10.03 1.74
CA GLU A 22 9.86 10.28 1.35
C GLU A 22 10.88 9.63 2.30
N ASP A 23 10.68 9.74 3.63
CA ASP A 23 11.54 9.07 4.62
C ASP A 23 11.52 7.55 4.44
N LEU A 24 10.32 6.96 4.34
CA LEU A 24 10.15 5.52 4.20
C LEU A 24 10.72 4.99 2.90
N MET A 25 10.43 5.67 1.77
CA MET A 25 10.99 5.37 0.46
C MET A 25 12.52 5.37 0.48
N TYR A 26 13.13 6.36 1.14
CA TYR A 26 14.58 6.42 1.27
C TYR A 26 15.16 5.24 2.06
N ARG A 27 14.45 4.80 3.11
CA ARG A 27 14.90 3.75 4.03
C ARG A 27 14.65 2.33 3.54
N VAL A 28 13.84 2.13 2.49
CA VAL A 28 13.73 0.83 1.81
C VAL A 28 15.10 0.37 1.32
N THR A 29 15.42 -0.89 1.56
CA THR A 29 16.65 -1.52 1.08
C THR A 29 16.40 -2.84 0.35
N PHE A 30 15.14 -3.17 0.09
CA PHE A 30 14.78 -4.39 -0.62
C PHE A 30 15.38 -4.40 -2.03
N ASN A 31 15.93 -5.55 -2.40
CA ASN A 31 16.44 -5.83 -3.73
C ASN A 31 15.70 -7.07 -4.27
N PRO A 32 14.87 -6.95 -5.32
CA PRO A 32 14.09 -8.06 -5.86
C PRO A 32 14.98 -9.17 -6.45
N SER A 33 16.11 -8.81 -7.08
CA SER A 33 17.06 -9.75 -7.68
C SER A 33 17.74 -10.66 -6.65
N THR A 34 18.03 -10.16 -5.44
CA THR A 34 18.64 -10.97 -4.35
C THR A 34 17.64 -11.45 -3.31
N TYR A 35 16.39 -10.95 -3.36
CA TYR A 35 15.34 -11.19 -2.37
C TYR A 35 15.80 -10.89 -0.92
N THR A 36 16.48 -9.77 -0.73
CA THR A 36 17.00 -9.36 0.59
C THR A 36 16.75 -7.88 0.85
N GLY A 37 16.71 -7.51 2.12
CA GLY A 37 16.57 -6.13 2.56
C GLY A 37 15.19 -5.81 3.13
N LYS A 38 14.97 -4.53 3.41
CA LYS A 38 13.82 -4.07 4.17
C LYS A 38 12.72 -3.50 3.29
N LEU A 39 11.50 -3.91 3.58
CA LEU A 39 10.24 -3.48 2.98
C LEU A 39 9.51 -2.53 3.92
N VAL A 40 8.64 -1.67 3.39
CA VAL A 40 7.69 -0.90 4.20
C VAL A 40 6.43 -1.73 4.38
N THR A 41 5.89 -1.75 5.61
CA THR A 41 4.65 -2.47 5.93
C THR A 41 3.59 -1.56 6.55
N ASN A 42 2.33 -1.91 6.29
CA ASN A 42 1.19 -1.47 7.08
C ASN A 42 0.98 -2.48 8.21
N ILE A 43 0.44 -2.06 9.35
CA ILE A 43 0.07 -2.96 10.45
C ILE A 43 -1.40 -2.76 10.77
N SER A 44 -2.15 -3.85 10.75
CA SER A 44 -3.56 -3.86 11.10
C SER A 44 -3.79 -4.68 12.36
N LEU A 45 -4.58 -4.16 13.29
CA LEU A 45 -4.91 -4.80 14.56
C LEU A 45 -6.35 -5.33 14.53
N ILE A 46 -6.50 -6.61 14.84
CA ILE A 46 -7.78 -7.32 14.87
C ILE A 46 -7.94 -8.02 16.22
N ASP A 47 -9.17 -8.07 16.74
CA ASP A 47 -9.46 -8.88 17.93
C ASP A 47 -9.10 -10.35 17.66
N SER A 48 -8.42 -10.96 18.62
CA SER A 48 -7.85 -12.31 18.46
C SER A 48 -8.90 -13.39 18.20
N GLU A 49 -10.15 -13.15 18.59
CA GLU A 49 -11.25 -14.08 18.32
C GLU A 49 -11.60 -14.17 16.82
N HIS A 50 -11.30 -13.13 16.03
CA HIS A 50 -11.63 -13.05 14.61
C HIS A 50 -10.47 -13.40 13.67
N ILE A 51 -9.27 -13.70 14.20
CA ILE A 51 -8.09 -13.90 13.35
C ILE A 51 -8.26 -15.03 12.34
N ASN A 52 -8.86 -16.15 12.75
CA ASN A 52 -9.08 -17.30 11.88
C ASN A 52 -10.17 -17.04 10.82
N ASP A 53 -11.07 -16.10 11.06
CA ASP A 53 -12.07 -15.67 10.07
C ASP A 53 -11.46 -14.70 9.06
N VAL A 54 -10.50 -13.88 9.51
CA VAL A 54 -9.89 -12.80 8.73
C VAL A 54 -8.75 -13.26 7.83
N LEU A 55 -7.91 -14.22 8.25
CA LEU A 55 -6.79 -14.70 7.43
C LEU A 55 -7.22 -15.26 6.05
N PRO A 56 -8.32 -16.05 5.92
CA PRO A 56 -8.84 -16.45 4.63
C PRO A 56 -9.25 -15.28 3.72
N ILE A 57 -9.81 -14.21 4.30
CA ILE A 57 -10.18 -13.00 3.55
C ILE A 57 -8.92 -12.33 2.97
N PHE A 58 -7.89 -12.16 3.81
CA PHE A 58 -6.60 -11.63 3.37
C PHE A 58 -6.02 -12.47 2.23
N ARG A 59 -6.07 -13.80 2.35
CA ARG A 59 -5.60 -14.72 1.32
C ARG A 59 -6.32 -14.51 0.00
N ASP A 60 -7.65 -14.48 0.00
CA ASP A 60 -8.44 -14.33 -1.22
C ASP A 60 -8.13 -13.00 -1.94
N VAL A 61 -7.99 -11.91 -1.18
CA VAL A 61 -7.62 -10.60 -1.73
C VAL A 61 -6.19 -10.62 -2.29
N MET A 62 -5.24 -11.17 -1.55
CA MET A 62 -3.83 -11.21 -1.98
C MET A 62 -3.61 -12.07 -3.22
N VAL A 63 -4.25 -13.24 -3.28
CA VAL A 63 -4.16 -14.16 -4.43
C VAL A 63 -4.84 -13.58 -5.68
N SER A 64 -5.85 -12.72 -5.51
CA SER A 64 -6.51 -12.02 -6.62
C SER A 64 -5.64 -10.90 -7.26
N GLY A 65 -4.49 -10.57 -6.68
CA GLY A 65 -3.62 -9.49 -7.16
C GLY A 65 -4.05 -8.08 -6.71
N LEU A 66 -5.00 -7.97 -5.79
CA LEU A 66 -5.45 -6.68 -5.24
C LEU A 66 -4.56 -6.12 -4.13
N THR A 67 -3.42 -6.77 -3.86
CA THR A 67 -2.37 -6.26 -2.97
C THR A 67 -1.02 -6.20 -3.68
N VAL A 68 -0.06 -5.52 -3.08
CA VAL A 68 1.29 -5.34 -3.64
C VAL A 68 2.08 -6.65 -3.65
N SER A 69 1.86 -7.52 -2.66
CA SER A 69 2.61 -8.75 -2.44
C SER A 69 1.75 -9.74 -1.62
N PRO A 70 1.95 -11.06 -1.77
CA PRO A 70 1.30 -12.07 -0.93
C PRO A 70 1.98 -12.24 0.44
N LEU A 71 3.04 -11.45 0.73
CA LEU A 71 3.78 -11.55 1.99
C LEU A 71 3.03 -10.89 3.14
N VAL A 72 3.01 -11.61 4.26
CA VAL A 72 2.41 -11.19 5.52
C VAL A 72 3.28 -11.57 6.70
N LYS A 73 3.15 -10.85 7.81
CA LYS A 73 3.62 -11.30 9.12
C LYS A 73 2.48 -11.22 10.12
N LEU A 74 2.15 -12.35 10.72
CA LEU A 74 1.24 -12.41 11.85
C LEU A 74 2.01 -12.14 13.14
N LEU A 75 1.44 -11.28 13.98
CA LEU A 75 1.98 -10.88 15.27
C LEU A 75 0.97 -11.28 16.36
N SER A 76 1.45 -12.05 17.32
CA SER A 76 0.69 -12.53 18.47
C SER A 76 0.56 -11.43 19.54
N PRO A 77 -0.39 -11.55 20.46
CA PRO A 77 -0.49 -10.65 21.61
C PRO A 77 0.84 -10.50 22.36
N GLY A 78 1.26 -9.26 22.61
CA GLY A 78 2.51 -8.93 23.30
C GLY A 78 3.78 -8.95 22.44
N GLU A 79 3.71 -9.40 21.18
CA GLU A 79 4.82 -9.20 20.23
C GLU A 79 4.95 -7.73 19.85
N SER A 80 6.14 -7.33 19.41
CA SER A 80 6.41 -5.96 18.96
C SER A 80 6.92 -5.94 17.53
N ILE A 81 6.54 -4.90 16.80
CA ILE A 81 7.02 -4.60 15.46
C ILE A 81 7.30 -3.10 15.34
N GLY A 82 8.54 -2.72 15.08
CA GLY A 82 8.97 -1.33 15.22
C GLY A 82 8.69 -0.80 16.64
N ASP A 83 7.97 0.31 16.72
CA ASP A 83 7.58 0.95 17.99
C ASP A 83 6.20 0.50 18.51
N LEU A 84 5.50 -0.38 17.76
CA LEU A 84 4.18 -0.89 18.14
C LEU A 84 4.31 -2.21 18.89
N THR A 85 3.62 -2.31 20.03
CA THR A 85 3.43 -3.57 20.76
C THR A 85 1.98 -4.00 20.65
N ILE A 86 1.75 -5.25 20.25
CA ILE A 86 0.41 -5.80 20.04
C ILE A 86 -0.31 -5.94 21.39
N PRO A 87 -1.54 -5.39 21.53
CA PRO A 87 -2.30 -5.49 22.77
C PRO A 87 -2.63 -6.95 23.17
N PRO A 88 -2.82 -7.26 24.48
CA PRO A 88 -3.04 -8.62 24.97
C PRO A 88 -4.25 -9.38 24.39
N SER A 89 -5.23 -8.69 23.79
CA SER A 89 -6.43 -9.30 23.19
C SER A 89 -6.44 -9.25 21.66
N MET A 90 -5.39 -8.76 21.03
CA MET A 90 -5.35 -8.51 19.59
C MET A 90 -4.24 -9.28 18.90
N HIS A 91 -4.42 -9.56 17.61
CA HIS A 91 -3.35 -9.93 16.71
C HIS A 91 -3.02 -8.75 15.80
N GLY A 92 -1.75 -8.64 15.41
CA GLY A 92 -1.30 -7.74 14.36
C GLY A 92 -1.11 -8.49 13.05
N ILE A 93 -1.54 -7.90 11.93
CA ILE A 93 -1.26 -8.40 10.58
C ILE A 93 -0.45 -7.32 9.88
N ALA A 94 0.80 -7.64 9.53
CA ALA A 94 1.65 -6.74 8.76
C ALA A 94 1.61 -7.12 7.27
N THR A 95 1.27 -6.16 6.41
CA THR A 95 1.18 -6.30 4.95
C THR A 95 2.15 -5.39 4.22
N VAL A 96 2.62 -5.78 3.04
CA VAL A 96 3.56 -4.96 2.25
C VAL A 96 2.88 -3.69 1.73
N CYS A 97 3.49 -2.54 2.00
CA CYS A 97 3.04 -1.26 1.50
C CYS A 97 3.63 -0.97 0.11
N SER A 98 2.84 -0.32 -0.74
CA SER A 98 3.25 0.09 -2.09
C SER A 98 4.47 1.03 -2.11
N ILE A 99 4.78 1.73 -1.01
CA ILE A 99 6.00 2.55 -0.85
C ILE A 99 7.27 1.70 -1.02
N THR A 100 7.19 0.40 -0.82
CA THR A 100 8.27 -0.53 -1.16
C THR A 100 8.64 -0.43 -2.64
N VAL A 101 7.66 -0.37 -3.55
CA VAL A 101 7.89 -0.20 -4.99
C VAL A 101 8.61 1.13 -5.26
N ASP A 102 8.17 2.21 -4.61
CA ASP A 102 8.80 3.53 -4.72
C ASP A 102 10.27 3.47 -4.25
N GLY A 103 10.52 2.79 -3.14
CA GLY A 103 11.87 2.62 -2.58
C GLY A 103 12.79 1.86 -3.53
N VAL A 104 12.31 0.78 -4.14
CA VAL A 104 13.08 0.00 -5.12
C VAL A 104 13.37 0.84 -6.36
N LEU A 105 12.38 1.52 -6.93
CA LEU A 105 12.57 2.43 -8.07
C LEU A 105 13.61 3.51 -7.75
N LEU A 106 13.56 4.09 -6.54
CA LEU A 106 14.51 5.10 -6.09
C LEU A 106 15.94 4.55 -6.04
N LYS A 107 16.14 3.29 -5.60
CA LYS A 107 17.47 2.66 -5.60
C LYS A 107 18.02 2.37 -7.00
N HIS A 108 17.16 2.32 -8.01
CA HIS A 108 17.53 2.23 -9.42
C HIS A 108 17.74 3.60 -10.07
N GLY A 109 17.74 4.68 -9.28
CA GLY A 109 18.00 6.04 -9.77
C GLY A 109 16.79 6.69 -10.44
N VAL A 110 15.59 6.11 -10.30
CA VAL A 110 14.35 6.69 -10.80
C VAL A 110 13.82 7.68 -9.77
N PRO A 111 13.61 8.98 -10.11
CA PRO A 111 12.89 9.89 -9.24
C PRO A 111 11.38 9.64 -9.34
N ILE A 112 10.73 9.36 -8.20
CA ILE A 112 9.30 9.08 -8.12
C ILE A 112 8.59 10.19 -7.36
N LYS A 113 7.44 10.62 -7.88
CA LYS A 113 6.53 11.55 -7.20
C LYS A 113 5.21 10.85 -6.88
N PRO A 114 5.02 10.28 -5.68
CA PRO A 114 3.72 9.83 -5.21
C PRO A 114 2.76 11.04 -5.14
N ARG A 115 1.65 11.02 -5.88
CA ARG A 115 0.73 12.16 -5.97
C ARG A 115 -0.42 12.08 -4.98
N PHE A 116 -1.14 10.97 -4.98
CA PHE A 116 -2.31 10.75 -4.12
C PHE A 116 -2.61 9.27 -3.94
N GLY A 117 -3.42 8.97 -2.92
CA GLY A 117 -4.22 7.75 -2.85
C GLY A 117 -5.68 8.03 -3.23
N GLY A 118 -6.35 7.03 -3.79
CA GLY A 118 -7.70 7.18 -4.34
C GLY A 118 -8.47 5.87 -4.48
N LEU A 119 -9.73 6.01 -4.93
CA LEU A 119 -10.58 4.88 -5.32
C LEU A 119 -10.62 4.78 -6.84
N VAL A 120 -10.39 3.58 -7.37
CA VAL A 120 -10.52 3.29 -8.80
C VAL A 120 -11.79 2.47 -9.02
N GLU A 121 -12.66 2.95 -9.91
CA GLU A 121 -13.80 2.17 -10.42
C GLU A 121 -13.29 1.11 -11.40
N ILE A 122 -13.54 -0.15 -11.08
CA ILE A 122 -13.31 -1.31 -11.94
C ILE A 122 -14.67 -1.78 -12.48
N ARG A 123 -14.74 -2.10 -13.76
CA ARG A 123 -15.91 -2.71 -14.38
C ARG A 123 -15.48 -3.83 -15.32
N ASP A 124 -16.08 -5.00 -15.15
CA ASP A 124 -15.77 -6.20 -15.94
C ASP A 124 -14.24 -6.45 -16.01
N GLU A 125 -13.57 -6.35 -14.85
CA GLU A 125 -12.12 -6.47 -14.65
C GLU A 125 -11.25 -5.37 -15.30
N VAL A 126 -11.87 -4.34 -15.87
CA VAL A 126 -11.18 -3.21 -16.51
C VAL A 126 -11.19 -1.98 -15.59
N PRO A 127 -10.02 -1.41 -15.23
CA PRO A 127 -9.97 -0.15 -14.51
C PRO A 127 -10.42 1.01 -15.41
N LEU A 128 -11.35 1.83 -14.91
CA LEU A 128 -11.97 2.89 -15.70
C LEU A 128 -11.42 4.28 -15.36
N ARG A 129 -11.50 4.66 -14.08
CA ARG A 129 -11.05 5.97 -13.58
C ARG A 129 -10.94 6.03 -12.07
N PHE A 130 -10.18 7.00 -11.57
CA PHE A 130 -10.31 7.43 -10.19
C PHE A 130 -11.64 8.15 -9.96
N THR A 131 -12.35 7.81 -8.88
CA THR A 131 -13.60 8.49 -8.48
C THR A 131 -13.39 9.48 -7.33
N ASP A 132 -12.44 9.19 -6.47
CA ASP A 132 -12.13 9.93 -5.24
C ASP A 132 -10.62 9.94 -5.03
N LEU A 133 -10.05 11.04 -4.56
CA LEU A 133 -8.60 11.18 -4.33
C LEU A 133 -8.29 12.10 -3.16
N VAL A 134 -7.16 11.84 -2.49
CA VAL A 134 -6.57 12.70 -1.47
C VAL A 134 -5.06 12.84 -1.72
N MET A 135 -4.62 14.07 -1.97
CA MET A 135 -3.23 14.39 -2.31
C MET A 135 -2.30 14.20 -1.11
N TYR A 136 -1.15 13.53 -1.32
CA TYR A 136 -0.19 13.24 -0.24
C TYR A 136 0.48 14.50 0.33
N ASP A 137 0.63 15.55 -0.48
CA ASP A 137 1.22 16.84 -0.09
C ASP A 137 0.25 17.75 0.69
N SER A 138 -1.01 17.35 0.78
CA SER A 138 -2.10 18.17 1.32
C SER A 138 -2.78 17.53 2.54
N THR A 139 -2.22 16.44 3.07
CA THR A 139 -2.77 15.70 4.22
C THR A 139 -1.67 15.26 5.19
N THR A 140 -2.05 15.07 6.45
CA THR A 140 -1.21 14.46 7.50
C THR A 140 -1.71 13.07 7.90
N LEU A 141 -2.76 12.58 7.24
CA LEU A 141 -3.35 11.26 7.43
C LEU A 141 -3.14 10.46 6.14
N ASP A 142 -3.15 9.13 6.24
CA ASP A 142 -3.05 8.29 5.05
C ASP A 142 -4.34 8.41 4.20
N PRO A 143 -4.23 8.77 2.90
CA PRO A 143 -5.36 8.83 1.98
C PRO A 143 -6.23 7.59 1.92
N LEU A 144 -5.63 6.39 1.92
CA LEU A 144 -6.36 5.14 1.74
C LEU A 144 -7.11 4.77 3.02
N GLU A 145 -6.51 5.02 4.20
CA GLU A 145 -7.24 4.94 5.48
C GLU A 145 -8.45 5.87 5.53
N ILE A 146 -8.28 7.13 5.09
CA ILE A 146 -9.40 8.09 5.05
C ILE A 146 -10.52 7.53 4.17
N LEU A 147 -10.22 7.11 2.95
CA LEU A 147 -11.22 6.63 1.99
C LEU A 147 -11.90 5.34 2.46
N MET A 148 -11.13 4.43 3.04
CA MET A 148 -11.64 3.19 3.65
C MET A 148 -12.60 3.51 4.81
N SER A 149 -12.25 4.46 5.68
CA SER A 149 -13.10 4.88 6.82
C SER A 149 -14.45 5.47 6.42
N GLN A 150 -14.57 5.98 5.19
CA GLN A 150 -15.83 6.52 4.66
C GLN A 150 -16.75 5.45 4.06
N SER A 151 -16.37 4.16 4.12
CA SER A 151 -17.15 3.04 3.58
C SER A 151 -17.49 3.23 2.09
N LEU A 152 -16.54 3.77 1.31
CA LEU A 152 -16.70 4.06 -0.12
C LEU A 152 -16.18 2.93 -1.02
N THR A 153 -15.50 1.93 -0.45
CA THR A 153 -14.94 0.79 -1.17
C THR A 153 -16.01 -0.25 -1.49
N SER A 154 -15.76 -1.07 -2.50
CA SER A 154 -16.54 -2.27 -2.83
C SER A 154 -15.59 -3.33 -3.41
N VAL A 155 -14.56 -3.64 -2.64
CA VAL A 155 -13.51 -4.59 -3.05
C VAL A 155 -14.08 -6.01 -3.07
N SER A 156 -15.01 -6.34 -2.16
CA SER A 156 -15.74 -7.61 -2.15
C SER A 156 -16.54 -7.83 -3.43
N ASP A 157 -17.19 -6.77 -3.95
CA ASP A 157 -17.92 -6.84 -5.21
C ASP A 157 -16.96 -7.03 -6.40
N MET A 158 -15.79 -6.39 -6.36
CA MET A 158 -14.75 -6.60 -7.37
C MET A 158 -14.31 -8.07 -7.40
N LEU A 159 -14.03 -8.66 -6.24
CA LEU A 159 -13.59 -10.07 -6.13
C LEU A 159 -14.63 -11.06 -6.67
N THR A 160 -15.92 -10.75 -6.52
CA THR A 160 -17.01 -11.68 -6.86
C THR A 160 -17.59 -11.47 -8.26
N SER A 161 -17.58 -10.25 -8.77
CA SER A 161 -18.25 -9.87 -10.02
C SER A 161 -17.30 -9.27 -11.07
N GLY A 162 -16.04 -9.03 -10.73
CA GLY A 162 -15.09 -8.27 -11.54
C GLY A 162 -15.36 -6.77 -11.57
N SER A 163 -16.34 -6.27 -10.81
CA SER A 163 -16.73 -4.86 -10.80
C SER A 163 -16.83 -4.32 -9.37
N GLY A 164 -16.30 -3.13 -9.12
CA GLY A 164 -16.30 -2.54 -7.79
C GLY A 164 -15.36 -1.34 -7.70
N LYS A 165 -15.13 -0.86 -6.47
CA LYS A 165 -14.19 0.23 -6.19
C LYS A 165 -13.06 -0.26 -5.29
N ILE A 166 -11.84 -0.19 -5.81
CA ILE A 166 -10.63 -0.60 -5.09
C ILE A 166 -9.78 0.60 -4.71
N LEU A 167 -8.98 0.45 -3.66
CA LEU A 167 -7.97 1.42 -3.27
C LEU A 167 -6.76 1.30 -4.20
N ALA A 168 -6.25 2.42 -4.68
CA ALA A 168 -5.02 2.51 -5.45
C ALA A 168 -4.33 3.85 -5.21
N ASN A 169 -3.08 3.96 -5.65
CA ASN A 169 -2.34 5.21 -5.62
C ASN A 169 -1.68 5.48 -6.97
N LEU A 170 -1.41 6.75 -7.23
CA LEU A 170 -0.77 7.21 -8.46
C LEU A 170 0.62 7.76 -8.17
N ARG A 171 1.59 7.27 -8.93
CA ARG A 171 2.93 7.82 -9.04
C ARG A 171 3.06 8.54 -10.37
N GLU A 172 3.68 9.70 -10.33
CA GLU A 172 4.09 10.42 -11.53
C GLU A 172 5.61 10.34 -11.64
N ILE A 173 6.08 9.94 -12.83
CA ILE A 173 7.49 9.66 -13.09
C ILE A 173 7.87 10.33 -14.41
N THR A 174 9.08 10.87 -14.50
CA THR A 174 9.58 11.47 -15.74
C THR A 174 9.62 10.45 -16.87
N MET A 175 9.14 10.80 -18.06
CA MET A 175 9.11 9.91 -19.22
C MET A 175 10.49 9.35 -19.62
N ASN A 176 11.56 10.06 -19.28
CA ASN A 176 12.93 9.63 -19.54
C ASN A 176 13.33 8.36 -18.76
N ALA A 177 12.64 8.06 -17.66
CA ALA A 177 12.92 6.89 -16.83
C ALA A 177 12.05 5.69 -17.19
N ARG A 178 11.22 5.75 -18.25
CA ARG A 178 10.23 4.72 -18.56
C ARG A 178 10.82 3.33 -18.73
N GLU A 179 11.87 3.19 -19.53
CA GLU A 179 12.53 1.90 -19.78
C GLU A 179 13.02 1.27 -18.46
N THR A 180 13.74 2.06 -17.64
CA THR A 180 14.20 1.61 -16.32
C THR A 180 13.04 1.27 -15.38
N VAL A 181 11.93 2.01 -15.43
CA VAL A 181 10.73 1.70 -14.63
C VAL A 181 10.15 0.36 -15.06
N GLU A 182 9.96 0.13 -16.36
CA GLU A 182 9.43 -1.13 -16.89
C GLU A 182 10.31 -2.32 -16.48
N GLU A 183 11.64 -2.21 -16.62
CA GLU A 183 12.60 -3.23 -16.18
C GLU A 183 12.48 -3.54 -14.67
N VAL A 184 12.43 -2.50 -13.83
CA VAL A 184 12.33 -2.66 -12.37
C VAL A 184 10.98 -3.23 -11.95
N LEU A 185 9.90 -2.85 -12.62
CA LEU A 185 8.58 -3.41 -12.38
C LEU A 185 8.53 -4.90 -12.76
N ASP A 186 9.17 -5.31 -13.86
CA ASP A 186 9.29 -6.72 -14.25
C ASP A 186 10.12 -7.53 -13.24
N GLU A 187 11.20 -6.97 -12.70
CA GLU A 187 11.96 -7.59 -11.60
C GLU A 187 11.12 -7.76 -10.34
N LEU A 188 10.35 -6.73 -9.96
CA LEU A 188 9.45 -6.78 -8.81
C LEU A 188 8.36 -7.85 -8.99
N VAL A 189 7.72 -7.89 -10.16
CA VAL A 189 6.70 -8.89 -10.49
C VAL A 189 7.30 -10.30 -10.42
N SER A 190 8.51 -10.50 -10.96
CA SER A 190 9.24 -11.77 -10.89
C SER A 190 9.57 -12.20 -9.45
N ALA A 191 9.75 -11.23 -8.55
CA ALA A 191 9.93 -11.45 -7.12
C ALA A 191 8.61 -11.58 -6.32
N GLY A 192 7.45 -11.60 -6.99
CA GLY A 192 6.15 -11.74 -6.33
C GLY A 192 5.54 -10.43 -5.81
N PHE A 193 6.00 -9.28 -6.32
CA PHE A 193 5.44 -7.96 -6.01
C PHE A 193 4.58 -7.47 -7.20
N GLY A 194 3.35 -7.98 -7.30
CA GLY A 194 2.49 -7.93 -8.49
C GLY A 194 1.31 -6.94 -8.44
N GLY A 195 1.44 -5.81 -7.74
CA GLY A 195 0.34 -4.86 -7.53
C GLY A 195 0.20 -3.73 -8.55
N ILE A 196 0.78 -3.86 -9.74
CA ILE A 196 0.73 -2.79 -10.76
C ILE A 196 -0.60 -2.87 -11.51
N LEU A 197 -1.43 -1.84 -11.39
CA LEU A 197 -2.74 -1.78 -12.02
C LEU A 197 -2.65 -1.25 -13.46
N GLU A 198 -1.88 -0.18 -13.67
CA GLU A 198 -1.72 0.43 -14.99
C GLU A 198 -0.40 1.24 -15.08
N VAL A 199 0.25 1.17 -16.23
CA VAL A 199 1.37 2.05 -16.61
C VAL A 199 0.90 2.86 -17.81
N GLY A 200 0.75 4.17 -17.61
CA GLY A 200 0.21 5.09 -18.62
C GLY A 200 1.25 5.48 -19.66
N GLU A 201 0.78 5.95 -20.81
CA GLU A 201 1.65 6.51 -21.85
C GLU A 201 2.20 7.89 -21.46
N PRO A 202 3.38 8.30 -21.97
CA PRO A 202 3.93 9.61 -21.69
C PRO A 202 2.98 10.73 -22.14
N ASN A 203 2.89 11.80 -21.35
CA ASN A 203 2.05 12.97 -21.63
C ASN A 203 0.57 12.64 -21.88
N SER A 204 0.08 11.54 -21.32
CA SER A 204 -1.31 11.11 -21.45
C SER A 204 -2.00 11.08 -20.09
N ASP A 205 -3.32 11.25 -20.10
CA ASP A 205 -4.12 11.00 -18.90
C ASP A 205 -4.08 9.51 -18.54
N ILE A 206 -4.14 9.20 -17.25
CA ILE A 206 -4.22 7.83 -16.74
C ILE A 206 -5.42 7.73 -15.80
N LEU A 207 -6.34 6.79 -16.07
CA LEU A 207 -7.55 6.59 -15.26
C LEU A 207 -8.29 7.89 -14.93
N GLY A 208 -8.46 8.77 -15.93
CA GLY A 208 -9.17 10.04 -15.79
C GLY A 208 -8.42 11.15 -15.04
N VAL A 209 -7.12 10.97 -14.81
CA VAL A 209 -6.26 11.95 -14.13
C VAL A 209 -5.18 12.46 -15.07
N SER A 210 -5.07 13.78 -15.17
CA SER A 210 -4.02 14.44 -15.94
C SER A 210 -2.70 14.53 -15.18
N LEU A 211 -1.63 14.33 -15.92
CA LEU A 211 -0.25 14.31 -15.42
C LEU A 211 0.48 15.61 -15.77
N GLU A 212 1.60 15.86 -15.09
CA GLU A 212 2.52 16.91 -15.49
C GLU A 212 3.15 16.63 -16.87
N ARG A 213 3.51 17.70 -17.56
CA ARG A 213 4.22 17.60 -18.84
C ARG A 213 5.53 16.84 -18.65
N ASP A 214 5.89 16.04 -19.65
CA ASP A 214 7.09 15.19 -19.71
C ASP A 214 7.12 14.08 -18.64
N HIS A 215 5.94 13.67 -18.16
CA HIS A 215 5.74 12.58 -17.22
C HIS A 215 4.79 11.51 -17.76
N PHE A 216 4.81 10.36 -17.11
CA PHE A 216 3.84 9.28 -17.24
C PHE A 216 3.43 8.78 -15.85
N GLY A 217 2.32 8.04 -15.79
CA GLY A 217 1.71 7.59 -14.54
C GLY A 217 1.92 6.11 -14.31
N VAL A 218 2.13 5.72 -13.06
CA VAL A 218 2.09 4.32 -12.61
C VAL A 218 1.07 4.21 -11.50
N VAL A 219 0.02 3.43 -11.74
CA VAL A 219 -1.04 3.15 -10.76
C VAL A 219 -0.78 1.80 -10.14
N VAL A 220 -0.80 1.77 -8.81
CA VAL A 220 -0.54 0.55 -8.04
C VAL A 220 -1.68 0.37 -7.05
N VAL A 221 -2.12 -0.88 -6.90
CA VAL A 221 -3.15 -1.24 -5.94
C VAL A 221 -2.71 -0.89 -4.52
N GLY A 222 -3.67 -0.47 -3.71
CA GLY A 222 -3.45 -0.18 -2.30
C GLY A 222 -3.08 -1.45 -1.55
N GLY A 223 -2.03 -1.37 -0.73
CA GLY A 223 -1.68 -2.46 0.19
C GLY A 223 -2.74 -2.71 1.28
N THR A 224 -3.78 -1.86 1.34
CA THR A 224 -4.88 -1.90 2.32
C THR A 224 -6.21 -2.43 1.75
N ASN A 225 -6.22 -3.02 0.54
CA ASN A 225 -7.46 -3.59 -0.02
C ASN A 225 -7.95 -4.82 0.76
N ALA A 226 -7.06 -5.61 1.35
CA ALA A 226 -7.47 -6.74 2.19
C ALA A 226 -8.19 -6.24 3.45
N GLU A 227 -7.67 -5.15 4.02
CA GLU A 227 -8.24 -4.45 5.14
C GLU A 227 -9.61 -3.87 4.82
N ALA A 228 -9.79 -3.32 3.62
CA ALA A 228 -11.08 -2.83 3.15
C ALA A 228 -12.12 -3.94 3.08
N VAL A 229 -11.79 -5.12 2.54
CA VAL A 229 -12.72 -6.27 2.49
C VAL A 229 -13.12 -6.73 3.89
N VAL A 230 -12.17 -6.78 4.82
CA VAL A 230 -12.45 -7.16 6.22
C VAL A 230 -13.45 -6.18 6.85
N GLN A 231 -13.29 -4.88 6.61
CA GLN A 231 -14.25 -3.87 7.08
C GLN A 231 -15.60 -3.95 6.37
N GLU A 232 -15.63 -4.21 5.05
CA GLU A 232 -16.86 -4.43 4.27
C GLU A 232 -17.67 -5.62 4.80
N GLN A 233 -16.99 -6.65 5.33
CA GLN A 233 -17.62 -7.82 5.97
C GLN A 233 -18.03 -7.57 7.43
N GLY A 234 -17.82 -6.35 7.95
CA GLY A 234 -18.30 -5.91 9.26
C GLY A 234 -17.34 -6.16 10.42
N PHE A 235 -16.12 -6.64 10.16
CA PHE A 235 -15.11 -6.76 11.19
C PHE A 235 -14.50 -5.40 11.51
N LYS A 236 -14.24 -5.15 12.80
CA LYS A 236 -13.52 -3.96 13.23
C LYS A 236 -12.03 -4.22 13.18
N MET A 237 -11.32 -3.41 12.40
CA MET A 237 -9.88 -3.48 12.29
C MET A 237 -9.27 -2.09 12.35
N ASP A 238 -8.28 -1.92 13.21
CA ASP A 238 -7.52 -0.67 13.34
C ASP A 238 -6.26 -0.78 12.49
N THR A 239 -6.24 -0.05 11.38
CA THR A 239 -5.12 -0.08 10.43
C THR A 239 -4.25 1.14 10.65
N HIS A 240 -2.96 0.87 10.81
CA HIS A 240 -1.90 1.85 10.76
C HIS A 240 -1.13 1.62 9.46
N ALA A 241 -1.31 2.47 8.47
CA ALA A 241 -0.60 2.45 7.21
C ALA A 241 0.82 2.98 7.40
N MET A 242 1.73 2.66 6.47
CA MET A 242 3.10 3.18 6.41
C MET A 242 3.81 3.19 7.79
N SER A 243 3.74 2.07 8.52
CA SER A 243 4.14 2.02 9.93
C SER A 243 5.63 1.78 10.13
N THR A 244 6.14 0.70 9.55
CA THR A 244 7.47 0.18 9.92
C THR A 244 8.20 -0.49 8.77
N LEU A 245 9.51 -0.63 8.95
CA LEU A 245 10.38 -1.38 8.05
C LEU A 245 10.62 -2.77 8.64
N ILE A 246 10.45 -3.78 7.82
CA ILE A 246 10.71 -5.17 8.19
C ILE A 246 11.63 -5.83 7.16
N ASP A 247 12.51 -6.73 7.58
CA ASP A 247 13.25 -7.55 6.64
C ASP A 247 12.29 -8.49 5.92
N VAL A 248 12.44 -8.62 4.59
CA VAL A 248 11.59 -9.50 3.77
C VAL A 248 11.55 -10.95 4.29
N ASN A 249 12.64 -11.42 4.92
CA ASN A 249 12.75 -12.78 5.44
C ASN A 249 11.98 -13.01 6.75
N GLU A 250 11.45 -11.97 7.38
CA GLU A 250 10.58 -12.09 8.54
C GLU A 250 9.09 -12.27 8.14
N MET A 251 8.78 -12.13 6.85
CA MET A 251 7.43 -12.30 6.32
C MET A 251 7.31 -13.65 5.62
N VAL A 252 6.09 -14.19 5.62
CA VAL A 252 5.75 -15.46 4.94
C VAL A 252 4.65 -15.22 3.91
N PRO A 253 4.56 -16.01 2.84
CA PRO A 253 3.39 -16.03 1.98
C PRO A 253 2.12 -16.34 2.79
N ILE A 254 1.03 -15.63 2.49
CA ILE A 254 -0.26 -15.77 3.19
C ILE A 254 -0.81 -17.22 3.19
N ASP A 255 -0.51 -18.01 2.16
CA ASP A 255 -0.86 -19.43 2.09
C ASP A 255 -0.26 -20.28 3.22
N GLN A 256 0.76 -19.80 3.94
CA GLN A 256 1.33 -20.51 5.08
C GLN A 256 0.59 -20.25 6.40
N LEU A 257 -0.34 -19.29 6.42
CA LEU A 257 -1.10 -18.90 7.61
C LEU A 257 -2.56 -19.38 7.58
N VAL A 258 -3.03 -19.95 6.47
CA VAL A 258 -4.41 -20.40 6.24
C VAL A 258 -4.48 -21.91 6.07
#